data_AF-A0A7K4GZ34-F1
#
_entry.id   AF-A0A7K4GZ34-F1
#
_cell.length_a   1.000
_cell.length_b   1.000
_cell.length_c   1.000
_cell.angle_alpha   90.00
_cell.angle_beta   90.00
_cell.angle_gamma   90.00
#
_symmetry.space_group_name_H-M   'P 1'
#
loop_
_entity.id
_entity.type
_entity.pdbx_description
1 polymer ?
#
loop_
_entity_poly.entity_id
_entity_poly.type
_entity_poly.pdbx_seq_one_letter_code
_entity_poly.pdbx_strand_id
1 'polypeptide(L)' 'IDLYPPGGVEKAAQDFEIQLLGKIPFEIEVGQQGDKGLPFTLKYPDSISTKAFKETVKKIRGILEK' A
#
# COMPACT_ATOMS: atom_id res chain seq x y z
N ILE A 1 6.31 -11.77 16.51
CA ILE A 1 6.52 -10.36 16.91
C ILE A 1 5.79 -9.52 15.89
N ASP A 2 4.84 -8.71 16.32
CA ASP A 2 4.19 -7.74 15.45
C ASP A 2 5.10 -6.51 15.42
N LEU A 3 5.89 -6.36 14.36
CA LEU A 3 6.89 -5.28 14.23
C LEU A 3 6.23 -3.89 14.22
N TYR A 4 4.96 -3.81 13.83
CA TYR A 4 4.18 -2.58 13.76
C TYR A 4 2.77 -2.84 14.29
N PRO A 5 2.40 -2.32 15.48
CA PRO A 5 1.07 -2.51 16.02
C PRO A 5 0.00 -1.86 15.12
N PRO A 6 -1.18 -2.47 14.96
CA PRO A 6 -2.25 -1.92 14.14
C PRO A 6 -2.84 -0.64 14.75
N GLY A 7 -3.50 0.18 13.92
CA GLY A 7 -4.28 1.35 14.37
C GLY A 7 -3.57 2.70 14.26
N GLY A 8 -2.24 2.72 14.11
CA GLY A 8 -1.49 3.98 14.01
C GLY A 8 -1.86 4.81 12.77
N VAL A 9 -2.10 4.15 11.64
CA VAL A 9 -2.47 4.82 10.39
C VAL A 9 -3.91 5.35 10.42
N GLU A 10 -4.85 4.63 11.04
CA GLU A 10 -6.22 5.11 11.25
C GLU A 10 -6.23 6.36 12.11
N LYS A 11 -5.50 6.32 13.23
CA LYS A 11 -5.41 7.45 14.13
C LYS A 11 -4.82 8.67 13.43
N ALA A 12 -3.72 8.50 12.69
CA ALA A 12 -3.13 9.60 11.93
C ALA A 12 -4.09 10.16 10.88
N ALA A 13 -4.81 9.30 10.14
CA ALA A 13 -5.79 9.76 9.16
C ALA A 13 -6.90 10.60 9.80
N GLN A 14 -7.36 10.19 10.99
CA GLN A 14 -8.34 10.95 11.77
C GLN A 14 -7.75 12.27 12.31
N ASP A 15 -6.57 12.25 12.90
CA ASP A 15 -5.91 13.42 13.51
C ASP A 15 -5.61 14.52 12.48
N PHE A 16 -5.29 14.14 11.23
CA PHE A 16 -5.01 15.08 10.15
C PHE A 16 -6.21 15.37 9.24
N GLU A 17 -7.39 14.80 9.53
CA GLU A 17 -8.60 14.92 8.70
C GLU A 17 -8.35 14.54 7.23
N ILE A 18 -7.49 13.53 7.00
CA ILE A 18 -7.14 13.05 5.66
C ILE A 18 -7.75 11.67 5.39
N GLN A 19 -8.01 11.40 4.12
CA GLN A 19 -8.50 10.09 3.70
C GLN A 19 -7.37 9.05 3.74
N LEU A 20 -7.60 7.94 4.44
CA LEU A 20 -6.76 6.75 4.33
C LEU A 20 -6.97 6.06 2.98
N LEU A 21 -5.95 6.06 2.12
CA LEU A 21 -6.05 5.44 0.79
C LEU A 21 -5.94 3.91 0.84
N GLY A 22 -5.10 3.36 1.70
CA GLY A 22 -4.95 1.91 1.81
C GLY A 22 -3.90 1.49 2.82
N LYS A 23 -3.77 0.18 2.98
CA LYS A 23 -2.73 -0.48 3.78
C LYS A 23 -2.00 -1.49 2.91
N ILE A 24 -0.69 -1.36 2.82
CA ILE A 24 0.15 -2.30 2.09
C ILE A 24 0.81 -3.24 3.11
N PRO A 25 0.66 -4.56 2.99
CA PRO A 25 1.32 -5.50 3.89
C PRO A 25 2.84 -5.50 3.67
N PHE A 26 3.60 -5.84 4.71
CA PHE A 26 5.04 -6.02 4.60
C PHE A 26 5.35 -7.40 4.02
N GLU A 27 5.64 -7.45 2.72
CA GLU A 27 6.14 -8.64 2.02
C GLU A 27 7.63 -8.48 1.72
N ILE A 28 8.42 -9.51 2.01
CA ILE A 28 9.90 -9.51 1.82
C ILE A 28 10.24 -9.25 0.35
N GLU A 29 9.42 -9.81 -0.54
CA GLU A 29 9.53 -9.72 -1.99
C GLU A 29 9.46 -8.27 -2.49
N VAL A 30 8.71 -7.39 -1.81
CA VAL A 30 8.63 -5.96 -2.15
C VAL A 30 10.00 -5.31 -1.95
N GLY A 31 10.63 -5.56 -0.79
CA GLY A 31 11.98 -5.07 -0.49
C GLY A 31 13.01 -5.61 -1.48
N GLN A 32 13.00 -6.92 -1.75
CA GLN A 32 13.93 -7.54 -2.69
C GLN A 32 13.82 -7.00 -4.13
N GLN A 33 12.60 -6.66 -4.58
CA GLN A 33 12.42 -6.03 -5.89
C GLN A 33 12.86 -4.57 -5.87
N GLY A 34 12.63 -3.86 -4.76
CA GLY A 34 13.16 -2.52 -4.51
C GLY A 34 14.68 -2.46 -4.62
N ASP A 35 15.39 -3.37 -3.95
CA ASP A 35 16.85 -3.47 -4.00
C ASP A 35 17.38 -3.73 -5.43
N LYS A 36 16.59 -4.44 -6.24
CA LYS A 36 16.91 -4.73 -7.66
C LYS A 36 16.50 -3.60 -8.62
N GLY A 37 15.77 -2.58 -8.14
CA GLY A 37 15.20 -1.54 -8.99
C GLY A 37 14.13 -2.06 -9.96
N LEU A 38 13.47 -3.18 -9.65
CA LEU A 38 12.49 -3.82 -10.53
C LEU A 38 11.05 -3.60 -10.01
N PRO A 39 10.06 -3.44 -10.91
CA PRO A 39 8.67 -3.28 -10.49
C PRO A 39 8.11 -4.55 -9.83
N PHE A 40 7.87 -4.49 -8.51
CA PHE A 40 7.27 -5.59 -7.75
C PHE A 40 5.90 -6.01 -8.31
N THR A 41 5.07 -5.04 -8.70
CA THR A 41 3.70 -5.28 -9.19
C THR A 41 3.63 -6.02 -10.52
N LEU A 42 4.70 -5.97 -11.32
CA LEU A 42 4.82 -6.76 -12.55
C LEU A 42 5.35 -8.16 -12.26
N LYS A 43 6.29 -8.29 -11.31
CA LYS A 43 6.89 -9.58 -10.95
C LYS A 43 5.93 -10.49 -10.18
N TYR A 44 5.10 -9.92 -9.30
CA TYR A 44 4.17 -10.65 -8.43
C TYR A 44 2.72 -10.14 -8.59
N PRO A 45 2.09 -10.32 -9.77
CA PRO A 45 0.82 -9.69 -10.11
C PRO A 45 -0.35 -10.07 -9.19
N ASP A 46 -0.28 -11.25 -8.58
CA ASP A 46 -1.34 -11.83 -7.74
C ASP A 46 -1.09 -11.72 -6.23
N SER A 47 0.05 -11.15 -5.83
CA SER A 47 0.40 -10.91 -4.42
C SER A 47 -0.61 -10.00 -3.73
N ILE A 48 -0.70 -10.11 -2.40
CA ILE A 48 -1.58 -9.28 -1.59
C ILE A 48 -1.17 -7.80 -1.66
N SER A 49 0.14 -7.49 -1.68
CA SER A 49 0.60 -6.11 -1.84
C SER A 49 0.25 -5.56 -3.21
N THR A 50 0.39 -6.34 -4.28
CA THR A 50 0.04 -5.84 -5.62
C THR A 50 -1.44 -5.52 -5.73
N LYS A 51 -2.31 -6.36 -5.18
CA LYS A 51 -3.75 -6.08 -5.11
C LYS A 51 -4.04 -4.83 -4.28
N ALA A 52 -3.40 -4.67 -3.12
CA ALA A 52 -3.55 -3.50 -2.26
C ALA A 52 -3.07 -2.20 -2.94
N PHE A 53 -1.95 -2.24 -3.66
CA PHE A 53 -1.46 -1.12 -4.47
C PHE A 53 -2.45 -0.76 -5.58
N LYS A 54 -2.97 -1.75 -6.33
CA LYS A 54 -3.96 -1.52 -7.40
C LYS A 54 -5.23 -0.85 -6.86
N GLU A 55 -5.76 -1.31 -5.74
CA GLU A 55 -6.94 -0.68 -5.10
C GLU A 55 -6.64 0.73 -4.60
N THR A 56 -5.43 0.99 -4.07
CA THR A 56 -4.99 2.33 -3.67
C THR A 56 -4.97 3.28 -4.88
N VAL A 57 -4.38 2.85 -6.01
CA VAL A 57 -4.36 3.63 -7.26
C VAL A 57 -5.78 3.88 -7.78
N LYS A 58 -6.66 2.87 -7.74
CA LYS A 58 -8.06 3.01 -8.16
C LYS A 58 -8.79 4.10 -7.37
N LYS A 59 -8.57 4.20 -6.06
CA LYS A 59 -9.13 5.27 -5.22
C LYS A 59 -8.58 6.65 -5.61
N ILE A 60 -7.26 6.76 -5.83
CA ILE A 60 -6.64 8.01 -6.28
C ILE A 60 -7.25 8.47 -7.60
N ARG A 61 -7.37 7.57 -8.58
CA ARG A 61 -8.00 7.89 -9.87
C ARG A 61 -9.45 8.34 -9.72
N GLY A 62 -10.23 7.69 -8.86
CA GLY A 62 -11.61 8.11 -8.57
C GLY A 62 -11.73 9.51 -7.92
N ILE A 63 -10.66 10.01 -7.29
CA ILE A 63 -10.61 11.38 -6.75
C ILE A 63 -10.23 12.38 -7.84
N LEU A 64 -9.25 12.04 -8.70
CA LEU A 64 -8.63 12.96 -9.65
C LEU A 64 -9.29 13.01 -11.02
N GLU A 65 -9.84 11.89 -11.51
CA GLU A 65 -10.33 11.73 -12.88
C GLU A 65 -11.86 11.86 -12.98
N LYS A 66 -12.49 12.65 -12.09
CA LYS A 66 -13.93 12.92 -12.15
C LYS A 66 -14.33 13.68 -13.42
#